data_AF-A0A523Y6I3-F1
#
_entry.id   AF-A0A523Y6I3-F1
#
_cell.length_a   1.000
_cell.length_b   1.000
_cell.length_c   1.000
_cell.angle_alpha   90.00
_cell.angle_beta   90.00
_cell.angle_gamma   90.00
#
_symmetry.space_group_name_H-M   'P 1'
#
loop_
_entity.id
_entity.type
_entity.pdbx_description
1 polymer ?
#
loop_
_entity_poly.entity_id
_entity_poly.type
_entity_poly.pdbx_seq_one_letter_code
_entity_poly.pdbx_strand_id
1 'polypeptide(L)'
;YLKGEVLGKSYIDVPIKTSDIKVEIPADLVKEPRQEMPTLAVEQRAHNFSEIALGYDGEKAIAEAKRCVNCAGRLCLRVCPYDAPQFGVENGAKMEKCDFCVDRLEEGKNPICVDACIMRALDWGTIEELKAKYGDIQEAIGFTYSSSAKPSIIFKPKRLPDKAVSSEEK
;
A
#
# COMPACT_ATOMS: atom_id res chain seq x y z
N TYR A 1 -26.36 5.22 18.00
CA TYR A 1 -25.36 4.14 18.01
C TYR A 1 -25.63 3.26 16.81
N LEU A 2 -24.84 3.45 15.76
CA LEU A 2 -25.02 2.85 14.43
C LEU A 2 -25.17 1.32 14.58
N LYS A 3 -26.38 0.84 14.29
CA LYS A 3 -26.77 -0.57 14.34
C LYS A 3 -26.07 -1.32 13.22
N GLY A 4 -24.83 -1.75 13.42
CA GLY A 4 -24.25 -2.91 12.72
C GLY A 4 -24.45 -2.99 11.20
N GLU A 5 -24.65 -1.87 10.52
CA GLU A 5 -24.63 -1.81 9.07
C GLU A 5 -23.18 -2.05 8.71
N VAL A 6 -22.91 -3.30 8.36
CA VAL A 6 -21.68 -3.73 7.74
C VAL A 6 -21.45 -2.72 6.62
N LEU A 7 -20.38 -1.94 6.71
CA LEU A 7 -19.91 -1.10 5.61
C LEU A 7 -19.41 -2.03 4.50
N GLY A 8 -20.33 -2.82 3.94
CA GLY A 8 -20.18 -3.63 2.75
C GLY A 8 -20.26 -2.72 1.52
N LYS A 9 -19.55 -1.60 1.54
CA LYS A 9 -19.14 -1.00 0.29
C LYS A 9 -18.05 -1.93 -0.23
N SER A 10 -18.47 -2.91 -1.02
CA SER A 10 -17.58 -3.47 -2.04
C SER A 10 -16.94 -2.29 -2.73
N TYR A 11 -15.61 -2.21 -2.72
CA TYR A 11 -14.91 -1.24 -3.53
C TYR A 11 -15.49 -1.30 -4.93
N ILE A 12 -16.00 -0.18 -5.41
CA ILE A 12 -16.55 -0.12 -6.75
C ILE A 12 -15.31 -0.21 -7.64
N ASP A 13 -15.08 -1.37 -8.25
CA ASP A 13 -14.18 -1.50 -9.39
C ASP A 13 -14.79 -0.67 -10.54
N VAL A 14 -14.60 0.65 -10.46
CA VAL A 14 -14.98 1.55 -11.54
C VAL A 14 -13.91 1.36 -12.61
N PRO A 15 -14.22 0.78 -13.78
CA PRO A 15 -13.25 0.70 -14.86
C PRO A 15 -12.88 2.13 -15.27
N ILE A 16 -11.66 2.55 -14.93
CA ILE A 16 -11.16 3.87 -15.27
C ILE A 16 -10.93 3.87 -16.78
N LYS A 17 -11.81 4.53 -17.54
CA LYS A 17 -11.61 4.70 -18.98
C LYS A 17 -10.51 5.74 -19.20
N THR A 18 -9.66 5.48 -20.19
CA THR A 18 -8.59 6.41 -20.59
C THR A 18 -9.13 7.77 -21.03
N SER A 19 -10.36 7.84 -21.53
CA SER A 19 -11.06 9.09 -21.86
C SER A 19 -11.34 10.00 -20.67
N ASP A 20 -11.43 9.43 -19.46
CA ASP A 20 -11.88 10.14 -18.26
C ASP A 20 -10.70 10.71 -17.46
N ILE A 21 -9.47 10.44 -17.90
CA ILE A 21 -8.22 10.88 -17.29
C ILE A 21 -7.83 12.23 -17.91
N LYS A 22 -8.17 13.33 -17.25
CA LYS A 22 -7.73 14.68 -17.66
C LYS A 22 -6.30 14.94 -17.19
N VAL A 23 -5.37 15.12 -18.13
CA VAL A 23 -3.95 15.34 -17.85
C VAL A 23 -3.59 16.81 -17.80
N GLU A 24 -3.71 17.39 -16.61
CA GLU A 24 -3.28 18.75 -16.29
C GLU A 24 -1.95 18.69 -15.52
N ILE A 25 -0.84 18.50 -16.25
CA ILE A 25 0.50 18.58 -15.67
C ILE A 25 0.86 20.07 -15.55
N PRO A 26 1.31 20.57 -14.38
CA PRO A 26 1.75 21.96 -14.25
C PRO A 26 2.86 22.28 -15.27
N ALA A 27 2.72 23.39 -16.00
CA ALA A 27 3.67 23.77 -17.06
C ALA A 27 5.10 24.00 -16.53
N ASP A 28 5.22 24.42 -15.27
CA ASP A 28 6.49 24.77 -14.63
C ASP A 28 7.21 23.55 -14.00
N LEU A 29 6.67 22.34 -14.16
CA LEU A 29 7.25 21.13 -13.56
C LEU A 29 8.47 20.64 -14.35
N VAL A 30 9.65 20.74 -13.74
CA VAL A 30 10.89 20.15 -14.26
C VAL A 30 10.81 18.63 -14.14
N LYS A 31 10.90 17.92 -15.28
CA LYS A 31 10.87 16.45 -15.32
C LYS A 31 12.24 15.89 -14.94
N GLU A 32 12.34 15.39 -13.71
CA GLU A 32 13.50 14.62 -13.27
C GLU A 32 13.48 13.20 -13.85
N PRO A 33 14.66 12.60 -14.15
CA PRO A 33 14.73 11.22 -14.61
C PRO A 33 14.27 10.25 -13.51
N ARG A 34 13.73 9.11 -13.94
CA ARG A 34 13.31 8.02 -13.04
C ARG A 34 14.53 7.38 -12.39
N GLN A 35 14.42 7.02 -11.10
CA GLN A 35 15.46 6.25 -10.42
C GLN A 35 15.60 4.85 -11.03
N GLU A 36 16.83 4.45 -11.35
CA GLU A 36 17.11 3.13 -11.94
C GLU A 36 16.82 2.02 -10.93
N MET A 37 16.03 1.03 -11.34
CA MET A 37 15.70 -0.13 -10.53
C MET A 37 16.95 -1.02 -10.37
N PRO A 38 17.43 -1.29 -9.15
CA PRO A 38 18.48 -2.26 -8.92
C PRO A 38 18.06 -3.63 -9.44
N THR A 39 18.89 -4.22 -10.29
CA THR A 39 18.65 -5.55 -10.83
C THR A 39 19.82 -6.47 -10.53
N LEU A 40 19.55 -7.76 -10.32
CA LEU A 40 20.59 -8.79 -10.17
C LEU A 40 21.55 -8.76 -11.36
N ALA A 41 22.84 -9.03 -11.17
CA ALA A 41 23.78 -9.10 -12.28
C ALA A 41 23.43 -10.26 -13.23
N VAL A 42 23.68 -10.13 -14.54
CA VAL A 42 23.26 -11.11 -15.56
C VAL A 42 23.85 -12.50 -15.28
N GLU A 43 25.08 -12.54 -14.77
CA GLU A 43 25.81 -13.75 -14.42
C GLU A 43 25.10 -14.52 -13.31
N GLN A 44 24.50 -13.81 -12.35
CA GLN A 44 23.77 -14.43 -11.24
C GLN A 44 22.39 -14.92 -11.68
N ARG A 45 21.74 -14.24 -12.63
CA ARG A 45 20.44 -14.64 -13.18
C ARG A 45 20.49 -15.95 -13.95
N ALA A 46 21.62 -16.28 -14.56
CA ALA A 46 21.76 -17.51 -15.36
C ALA A 46 21.66 -18.80 -14.52
N HIS A 47 21.89 -18.71 -13.21
CA HIS A 47 22.05 -19.87 -12.32
C HIS A 47 21.03 -19.91 -11.17
N ASN A 48 20.08 -18.97 -11.10
CA ASN A 48 19.01 -18.98 -10.11
C ASN A 48 17.68 -18.49 -10.69
N PHE A 49 16.58 -18.87 -10.05
CA PHE A 49 15.23 -18.36 -10.33
C PHE A 49 14.83 -17.28 -9.32
N SER A 50 15.81 -16.57 -8.76
CA SER A 50 15.58 -15.52 -7.76
C SER A 50 14.98 -14.28 -8.42
N GLU A 51 14.28 -13.46 -7.62
CA GLU A 51 13.66 -12.23 -8.10
C GLU A 51 14.71 -11.25 -8.66
N ILE A 52 14.57 -10.89 -9.94
CA ILE A 52 15.57 -10.08 -10.67
C ILE A 52 15.57 -8.62 -10.20
N ALA A 53 14.42 -8.06 -9.87
CA ALA A 53 14.27 -6.69 -9.39
C ALA A 53 14.38 -6.68 -7.87
N LEU A 54 15.49 -6.19 -7.34
CA LEU A 54 15.79 -6.24 -5.90
C LEU A 54 15.07 -5.14 -5.09
N GLY A 55 14.24 -4.33 -5.75
CA GLY A 55 13.60 -3.16 -5.16
C GLY A 55 14.55 -1.98 -4.99
N TYR A 56 13.99 -0.83 -4.59
CA TYR A 56 14.77 0.36 -4.28
C TYR A 56 15.32 0.28 -2.85
N ASP A 57 16.49 0.88 -2.63
CA ASP A 57 16.93 1.26 -1.28
C ASP A 57 16.05 2.41 -0.74
N GLY A 58 16.11 2.67 0.57
CA GLY A 58 15.27 3.70 1.22
C GLY A 58 15.43 5.07 0.58
N GLU A 59 16.69 5.48 0.33
CA GLU A 59 17.02 6.77 -0.27
C GLU A 59 16.47 6.93 -1.70
N LYS A 60 16.65 5.93 -2.57
CA LYS A 60 16.12 5.95 -3.95
C LYS A 60 14.60 5.86 -3.95
N ALA A 61 14.01 5.10 -3.02
CA ALA A 61 12.55 5.03 -2.90
C ALA A 61 11.96 6.41 -2.57
N ILE A 62 12.57 7.15 -1.64
CA ILE A 62 12.19 8.52 -1.30
C ILE A 62 12.42 9.47 -2.49
N ALA A 63 13.55 9.35 -3.18
CA ALA A 63 13.85 10.16 -4.37
C ALA A 63 12.83 9.93 -5.49
N GLU A 64 12.47 8.68 -5.79
CA GLU A 64 11.45 8.35 -6.78
C GLU A 64 10.06 8.84 -6.34
N ALA A 65 9.72 8.78 -5.05
CA ALA A 65 8.47 9.30 -4.53
C ALA A 65 8.36 10.83 -4.71
N LYS A 66 9.47 11.57 -4.54
CA LYS A 66 9.52 13.04 -4.73
C LYS A 66 9.22 13.47 -6.17
N ARG A 67 9.42 12.56 -7.14
CA ARG A 67 9.09 12.73 -8.57
C ARG A 67 7.58 12.78 -8.86
N CYS A 68 6.72 12.73 -7.84
CA CYS A 68 5.27 12.88 -8.01
C CYS A 68 4.93 14.10 -8.89
N VAL A 69 4.41 13.85 -10.08
CA VAL A 69 4.09 14.89 -11.08
C VAL A 69 2.69 15.48 -10.92
N ASN A 70 2.02 15.16 -9.80
CA ASN A 70 0.61 15.44 -9.57
C ASN A 70 -0.26 15.09 -10.79
N CYS A 71 -0.12 13.85 -11.27
CA CYS A 71 -0.83 13.41 -12.46
C CYS A 71 -2.35 13.42 -12.24
N ALA A 72 -3.03 14.32 -12.95
CA ALA A 72 -4.13 13.99 -13.83
C ALA A 72 -5.15 12.97 -13.28
N GLY A 73 -5.96 13.38 -12.31
CA GLY A 73 -7.06 12.54 -11.80
C GLY A 73 -6.69 11.64 -10.61
N ARG A 74 -5.54 11.88 -9.95
CA ARG A 74 -5.13 11.16 -8.73
C ARG A 74 -5.23 9.64 -8.95
N LEU A 75 -4.70 9.16 -10.08
CA LEU A 75 -4.85 7.77 -10.50
C LEU A 75 -4.38 6.77 -9.44
N CYS A 76 -3.31 7.11 -8.71
CA CYS A 76 -2.84 6.29 -7.59
C CYS A 76 -3.91 6.09 -6.50
N LEU A 77 -4.70 7.12 -6.17
CA LEU A 77 -5.84 7.00 -5.26
C LEU A 77 -6.90 6.08 -5.86
N ARG A 78 -7.28 6.28 -7.13
CA ARG A 78 -8.36 5.49 -7.77
C ARG A 78 -8.03 4.01 -7.97
N VAL A 79 -6.76 3.68 -8.19
CA VAL A 79 -6.32 2.30 -8.48
C VAL A 79 -6.08 1.51 -7.18
N CYS A 80 -5.80 2.19 -6.07
CA CYS A 80 -5.55 1.49 -4.81
C CYS A 80 -6.86 0.93 -4.25
N PRO A 81 -7.00 -0.39 -4.06
CA PRO A 81 -8.22 -0.99 -3.52
C PRO A 81 -8.44 -0.67 -2.03
N TYR A 82 -7.53 0.07 -1.40
CA TYR A 82 -7.59 0.42 0.02
C TYR A 82 -7.65 1.94 0.24
N ASP A 83 -7.70 2.73 -0.83
CA ASP A 83 -7.62 4.20 -0.76
C ASP A 83 -6.44 4.71 0.10
N ALA A 84 -5.33 3.97 0.14
CA ALA A 84 -4.19 4.30 0.99
C ALA A 84 -3.46 5.60 0.60
N PRO A 85 -3.31 5.94 -0.69
CA PRO A 85 -2.75 7.23 -1.10
C PRO A 85 -3.70 8.38 -0.77
N GLN A 86 -3.19 9.39 -0.07
CA GLN A 86 -3.94 10.59 0.30
C GLN A 86 -3.24 11.83 -0.28
N PHE A 87 -3.97 12.94 -0.31
CA PHE A 87 -3.46 14.21 -0.82
C PHE A 87 -3.87 15.35 0.11
N GLY A 88 -2.96 16.31 0.30
CA GLY A 88 -3.20 17.52 1.07
C GLY A 88 -4.30 18.41 0.48
N VAL A 89 -4.73 19.37 1.29
CA VAL A 89 -5.74 20.38 0.90
C VAL A 89 -5.14 21.47 0.02
N GLU A 90 -3.80 21.62 -0.01
CA GLU A 90 -3.16 22.62 -0.85
C GLU A 90 -3.24 22.31 -2.36
N ASN A 91 -3.32 23.40 -3.15
CA ASN A 91 -3.22 23.30 -4.59
C ASN A 91 -1.84 22.78 -4.97
N GLY A 92 -1.80 21.67 -5.70
CA GLY A 92 -0.52 21.03 -6.05
C GLY A 92 0.01 20.04 -5.01
N ALA A 93 -0.76 19.71 -3.96
CA ALA A 93 -0.36 18.73 -2.95
C ALA A 93 0.13 17.44 -3.61
N LYS A 94 1.33 17.00 -3.21
CA LYS A 94 1.87 15.71 -3.65
C LYS A 94 1.09 14.58 -2.99
N MET A 95 1.14 13.41 -3.61
CA MET A 95 0.59 12.22 -2.97
C MET A 95 1.44 11.90 -1.74
N GLU A 96 0.78 11.54 -0.64
CA GLU A 96 1.41 11.01 0.57
C GLU A 96 0.71 9.71 0.98
N LYS A 97 1.46 8.77 1.55
CA LYS A 97 0.93 7.53 2.11
C LYS A 97 1.82 7.09 3.26
N CYS A 98 1.36 6.11 4.04
CA CYS A 98 2.21 5.44 5.00
C CYS A 98 3.48 4.90 4.32
N ASP A 99 4.62 5.33 4.83
CA ASP A 99 5.97 4.93 4.44
C ASP A 99 6.56 3.89 5.41
N PHE A 100 5.78 3.44 6.39
CA PHE A 100 6.20 2.53 7.45
C PHE A 100 7.25 3.14 8.40
N CYS A 101 7.27 4.47 8.51
CA CYS A 101 8.19 5.23 9.37
C CYS A 101 9.67 4.93 9.07
N VAL A 102 10.07 5.00 7.80
CA VAL A 102 11.45 4.71 7.34
C VAL A 102 12.49 5.41 8.22
N ASP A 103 12.33 6.71 8.46
CA ASP A 103 13.24 7.51 9.27
C ASP A 103 13.43 6.95 10.69
N ARG A 104 12.36 6.41 11.30
CA ARG A 104 12.43 5.81 12.64
C ARG A 104 13.11 4.45 12.62
N LEU A 105 12.85 3.66 11.58
CA LEU A 105 13.44 2.34 11.42
C LEU A 105 14.96 2.43 11.23
N GLU A 106 15.44 3.44 10.50
CA GLU A 106 16.88 3.71 10.33
C GLU A 106 17.57 4.06 11.66
N GLU A 107 16.87 4.72 12.58
CA GLU A 107 17.34 4.99 13.94
C GLU A 107 17.21 3.77 14.89
N GLY A 108 16.73 2.62 14.40
CA GLY A 108 16.47 1.43 15.20
C GLY A 108 15.28 1.56 16.15
N LYS A 109 14.38 2.52 15.90
CA LYS A 109 13.14 2.73 16.65
C LYS A 109 11.98 2.05 15.95
N ASN A 110 10.94 1.69 16.70
CA ASN A 110 9.73 1.12 16.12
C ASN A 110 8.92 2.19 15.37
N PRO A 111 8.03 1.78 14.44
CA PRO A 111 7.03 2.67 13.84
C PRO A 111 6.19 3.37 14.90
N ILE A 112 5.85 4.64 14.64
CA ILE A 112 5.17 5.48 15.64
C ILE A 112 3.80 4.93 16.04
N CYS A 113 3.07 4.31 15.10
CA CYS A 113 1.77 3.71 15.36
C CYS A 113 1.85 2.51 16.31
N VAL A 114 2.95 1.75 16.29
CA VAL A 114 3.19 0.62 17.20
C VAL A 114 3.51 1.14 18.59
N ASP A 115 4.45 2.08 18.72
CA ASP A 115 4.82 2.67 20.02
C ASP A 115 3.66 3.43 20.67
N ALA A 116 2.82 4.11 19.87
CA ALA A 116 1.65 4.84 20.38
C ALA A 116 0.50 3.93 20.82
N CYS A 117 0.52 2.64 20.46
CA CYS A 117 -0.57 1.73 20.77
C CYS A 117 -0.55 1.31 22.25
N ILE A 118 -1.30 2.03 23.09
CA ILE A 118 -1.43 1.75 24.54
C ILE A 118 -1.92 0.31 24.78
N MET A 119 -2.81 -0.18 23.92
CA MET A 119 -3.39 -1.53 24.02
C MET A 119 -2.48 -2.63 23.46
N ARG A 120 -1.32 -2.28 22.88
CA ARG A 120 -0.38 -3.23 22.24
C ARG A 120 -1.07 -4.17 21.25
N ALA A 121 -1.95 -3.58 20.43
CA ALA A 121 -2.70 -4.30 19.41
C ALA A 121 -2.00 -4.34 18.05
N LEU A 122 -0.94 -3.54 17.87
CA LEU A 122 -0.17 -3.43 16.65
C LEU A 122 1.25 -3.94 16.89
N ASP A 123 1.75 -4.75 15.97
CA ASP A 123 3.14 -5.18 15.90
C ASP A 123 3.66 -5.00 14.47
N TRP A 124 4.98 -4.95 14.35
CA TRP A 124 5.66 -4.85 13.07
C TRP A 124 6.80 -5.89 13.01
N GLY A 125 7.22 -6.25 11.81
CA GLY A 125 8.28 -7.23 11.57
C GLY A 125 8.18 -7.83 10.18
N THR A 126 8.99 -8.85 9.92
CA THR A 126 8.88 -9.62 8.67
C THR A 126 7.57 -10.41 8.64
N ILE A 127 7.02 -10.63 7.45
CA ILE A 127 5.74 -11.34 7.33
C ILE A 127 5.83 -12.77 7.88
N GLU A 128 7.00 -13.39 7.77
CA GLU A 128 7.26 -14.75 8.27
C GLU A 128 7.22 -14.79 9.80
N GLU A 129 7.86 -13.82 10.46
CA GLU A 129 7.82 -13.71 11.92
C GLU A 129 6.39 -13.44 12.44
N LEU A 130 5.66 -12.56 11.76
CA LEU A 130 4.28 -12.24 12.14
C LEU A 130 3.35 -13.43 11.93
N LYS A 131 3.53 -14.19 10.84
CA LYS A 131 2.79 -15.43 10.61
C LYS A 131 3.08 -16.50 11.65
N ALA A 132 4.35 -16.63 12.07
CA ALA A 132 4.72 -17.57 13.13
C ALA A 132 4.11 -17.19 14.48
N LYS A 133 4.03 -15.89 14.81
CA LYS A 133 3.48 -15.40 16.09
C LYS A 133 1.95 -15.41 16.14
N TYR A 134 1.29 -15.02 15.05
CA TYR A 134 -0.15 -14.71 15.05
C TYR A 134 -0.99 -15.62 14.13
N GLY A 135 -0.35 -16.48 13.34
CA GLY A 135 -0.99 -17.28 12.30
C GLY A 135 -1.09 -16.53 10.98
N ASP A 136 -1.78 -17.11 9.99
CA ASP A 136 -1.91 -16.56 8.63
C ASP A 136 -3.35 -16.12 8.32
N ILE A 137 -3.95 -15.36 9.23
CA ILE A 137 -5.30 -14.83 9.03
C ILE A 137 -5.16 -13.43 8.41
N GLN A 138 -5.67 -13.27 7.20
CA GLN A 138 -5.64 -12.01 6.43
C GLN A 138 -7.03 -11.39 6.29
N GLU A 139 -8.00 -11.92 7.04
CA GLU A 139 -9.39 -11.49 7.04
C GLU A 139 -9.78 -10.91 8.41
N ALA A 140 -10.45 -9.76 8.39
CA ALA A 140 -11.00 -9.13 9.58
C ALA A 140 -12.32 -8.43 9.22
N ILE A 141 -13.19 -8.24 10.20
CA ILE A 141 -14.44 -7.50 10.01
C ILE A 141 -14.11 -6.07 9.56
N GLY A 142 -14.61 -5.66 8.39
CA GLY A 142 -14.33 -4.35 7.80
C GLY A 142 -13.06 -4.28 6.93
N PHE A 143 -12.35 -5.40 6.74
CA PHE A 143 -11.22 -5.50 5.82
C PHE A 143 -11.55 -6.49 4.70
N THR A 144 -11.39 -6.07 3.43
CA THR A 144 -11.58 -6.93 2.27
C THR A 144 -10.23 -7.24 1.64
N TYR A 145 -9.86 -8.52 1.58
CA TYR A 145 -8.60 -8.92 0.97
C TYR A 145 -8.65 -8.78 -0.56
N SER A 146 -7.74 -7.99 -1.13
CA SER A 146 -7.55 -7.88 -2.58
C SER A 146 -6.44 -8.83 -3.05
N SER A 147 -6.81 -9.77 -3.92
CA SER A 147 -5.88 -10.72 -4.55
C SER A 147 -4.86 -10.05 -5.48
N SER A 148 -5.22 -8.90 -6.07
CA SER A 148 -4.34 -8.10 -6.93
C SER A 148 -3.22 -7.43 -6.15
N ALA A 149 -3.54 -6.89 -4.97
CA ALA A 149 -2.59 -6.11 -4.17
C ALA A 149 -1.74 -6.95 -3.20
N LYS A 150 -2.20 -8.17 -2.83
CA LYS A 150 -1.52 -9.07 -1.87
C LYS A 150 -0.90 -8.33 -0.67
N PRO A 151 -1.72 -7.62 0.12
CA PRO A 151 -1.23 -6.77 1.21
C PRO A 151 -0.46 -7.58 2.27
N SER A 152 0.63 -7.00 2.78
CA SER A 152 1.47 -7.61 3.83
C SER A 152 0.92 -7.31 5.23
N ILE A 153 -0.20 -7.92 5.58
CA ILE A 153 -0.88 -7.72 6.87
C ILE A 153 -1.33 -9.05 7.47
N ILE A 154 -1.38 -9.11 8.80
CA ILE A 154 -1.88 -10.26 9.55
C ILE A 154 -2.81 -9.75 10.65
N PHE A 155 -3.96 -10.39 10.80
CA PHE A 155 -4.94 -10.05 11.82
C PHE A 155 -5.09 -11.18 12.84
N LYS A 156 -5.29 -10.81 14.10
CA LYS A 156 -5.80 -11.71 15.14
C LYS A 156 -7.19 -11.24 15.58
N PRO A 157 -8.24 -11.53 14.79
CA PRO A 157 -9.56 -11.01 15.08
C PRO A 157 -10.15 -11.65 16.35
N LYS A 158 -10.82 -10.85 17.19
CA LYS A 158 -11.56 -11.37 18.36
C LYS A 158 -12.74 -12.26 17.92
N ARG A 159 -13.37 -11.91 16.81
CA ARG A 159 -14.44 -12.67 16.16
C ARG A 159 -14.14 -12.71 14.68
N LEU A 160 -14.15 -13.90 14.10
CA LEU A 160 -14.05 -14.06 12.65
C LEU A 160 -15.27 -13.41 11.99
N PRO A 161 -15.12 -12.80 10.80
CA PRO A 161 -16.29 -12.36 10.05
C PRO A 161 -17.23 -13.55 9.85
N ASP A 162 -18.50 -13.36 10.18
CA ASP A 162 -19.53 -14.33 9.79
C ASP A 162 -19.43 -14.41 8.26
N LYS A 163 -19.11 -15.59 7.69
CA LYS A 163 -18.96 -15.77 6.24
C LYS A 163 -20.28 -15.41 5.56
N ALA A 164 -20.44 -14.15 5.20
CA ALA A 164 -21.56 -13.67 4.41
C ALA A 164 -21.24 -13.97 2.96
N VAL A 165 -21.81 -15.10 2.50
CA VAL A 165 -22.21 -15.40 1.12
C VAL A 165 -21.17 -15.09 0.04
N SER A 166 -20.58 -16.18 -0.46
CA SER A 166 -19.96 -16.25 -1.79
C SER A 166 -20.60 -15.27 -2.77
N SER A 167 -19.80 -14.38 -3.34
CA SER A 167 -20.12 -13.72 -4.61
C SER A 167 -20.05 -14.77 -5.74
N GLU A 168 -20.99 -15.71 -5.73
CA GLU A 168 -21.42 -16.44 -6.92
C GLU A 168 -22.66 -15.71 -7.47
N GLU A 169 -22.70 -15.55 -8.80
CA GLU A 169 -23.82 -15.09 -9.63
C GLU A 169 -24.27 -13.61 -9.55
N LYS A 170 -23.71 -12.76 -10.44
CA LYS A 170 -24.35 -12.35 -11.72
C LYS A 170 -23.53 -11.28 -12.46
#